data_AF-A0A963ILI7-F1
#
_entry.id   AF-A0A963ILI7-F1
#
_cell.length_a   1.000
_cell.length_b   1.000
_cell.length_c   1.000
_cell.angle_alpha   90.00
_cell.angle_beta   90.00
_cell.angle_gamma   90.00
#
_symmetry.space_group_name_H-M   'P 1'
#
loop_
_entity.id
_entity.type
_entity.pdbx_description
1 polymer ?
#
loop_
_entity_poly.entity_id
_entity_poly.type
_entity_poly.pdbx_seq_one_letter_code
_entity_poly.pdbx_strand_id
1 'polypeptide(L)'
;FSPDRFLLVWIVATFAFFSVSSSKMAPYILPIFPALALLGGRHIAGLSRPAWLLHIAPLAVLAVTALVMAPRVLDLAGESYSPEMLHRLLDWLSGAAAVSLASILLAMLLAWKRRNGAVVAVLAVGGLLSTSAGLLGHDQLSDFTSTRALAAQALPRIKPGLPFYSVEYYEQTLPFYLKRTLTMVQTRNELSFGIEQEPEKWIPTIDEFTLRWHEHGEAYAVMTIDIFDWLSAAGLPMSEIARNRRYVIVEKPPQLTAAPSVGRTATEPSDRPVAPGEASPTPRDATPTPVRNGAPN
;
A
#
# COMPACT_ATOMS: atom_id res chain seq x y z
N PHE A 1 -9.96 -40.88 -25.45
CA PHE A 1 -9.45 -39.75 -24.65
C PHE A 1 -8.49 -38.93 -25.50
N SER A 2 -8.59 -37.60 -25.52
CA SER A 2 -7.67 -36.70 -26.24
C SER A 2 -7.06 -35.70 -25.25
N PRO A 3 -5.76 -35.82 -24.92
CA PRO A 3 -5.09 -34.90 -23.99
C PRO A 3 -5.19 -33.43 -24.45
N ASP A 4 -4.99 -33.16 -25.74
CA ASP A 4 -5.03 -31.81 -26.29
C ASP A 4 -6.41 -31.16 -26.11
N ARG A 5 -7.49 -31.92 -26.34
CA ARG A 5 -8.86 -31.44 -26.11
C ARG A 5 -9.13 -31.19 -24.63
N PHE A 6 -8.64 -32.06 -23.75
CA PHE A 6 -8.78 -31.88 -22.31
C PHE A 6 -8.09 -30.59 -21.85
N LEU A 7 -6.85 -30.34 -22.28
CA LEU A 7 -6.10 -29.12 -21.95
C LEU A 7 -6.79 -27.86 -22.51
N LEU A 8 -7.31 -27.93 -23.74
CA LEU A 8 -8.07 -26.82 -24.33
C LEU A 8 -9.35 -26.52 -23.55
N VAL A 9 -10.11 -27.56 -23.18
CA VAL A 9 -11.30 -27.43 -22.34
C VAL A 9 -10.93 -26.81 -20.99
N TRP A 10 -9.83 -27.23 -20.36
CA TRP A 10 -9.35 -26.63 -19.12
C TRP A 10 -9.09 -25.12 -19.25
N ILE A 11 -8.36 -24.72 -20.29
CA ILE A 11 -8.05 -23.31 -20.56
C ILE A 11 -9.34 -22.51 -20.77
N VAL A 12 -10.21 -22.98 -21.68
CA VAL A 12 -11.43 -22.25 -22.06
C VAL A 12 -12.41 -22.19 -20.89
N ALA A 13 -12.63 -23.30 -20.19
CA ALA A 13 -13.56 -23.35 -19.06
C ALA A 13 -13.09 -22.44 -17.92
N THR A 14 -11.82 -22.53 -17.53
CA THR A 14 -11.25 -21.69 -16.46
C THR A 14 -11.30 -20.21 -16.83
N PHE A 15 -10.88 -19.86 -18.05
CA PHE A 15 -10.91 -18.49 -18.53
C PHE A 15 -12.33 -17.93 -18.59
N ALA A 16 -13.28 -18.67 -19.17
CA ALA A 16 -14.68 -18.24 -19.28
C ALA A 16 -15.33 -18.09 -17.91
N PHE A 17 -15.11 -19.06 -17.01
CA PHE A 17 -15.63 -19.02 -15.64
C PHE A 17 -15.23 -17.74 -14.91
N PHE A 18 -13.93 -17.42 -14.89
CA PHE A 18 -13.44 -16.20 -14.23
C PHE A 18 -13.72 -14.91 -15.02
N SER A 19 -13.96 -14.99 -16.33
CA SER A 19 -14.36 -13.84 -17.14
C SER A 19 -15.79 -13.39 -16.84
N VAL A 20 -16.71 -14.34 -16.60
CA VAL A 20 -18.12 -14.05 -16.28
C VAL A 20 -18.30 -13.64 -14.80
N SER A 21 -17.38 -14.02 -13.91
CA SER A 21 -17.41 -13.63 -12.49
C SER A 21 -17.50 -12.11 -12.29
N SER A 22 -18.33 -11.65 -11.35
CA SER A 22 -18.44 -10.24 -10.97
C SER A 22 -17.21 -9.72 -10.22
N SER A 23 -16.53 -10.59 -9.47
CA SER A 23 -15.26 -10.30 -8.81
C SER A 23 -14.10 -10.87 -9.63
N LYS A 24 -13.08 -10.04 -9.89
CA LYS A 24 -11.91 -10.41 -10.69
C LYS A 24 -10.63 -9.99 -9.98
N MET A 25 -9.74 -10.93 -9.77
CA MET A 25 -8.36 -10.67 -9.40
C MET A 25 -7.43 -11.33 -10.42
N ALA A 26 -6.34 -10.67 -10.79
CA ALA A 26 -5.39 -11.18 -11.78
C ALA A 26 -4.93 -12.64 -11.53
N PRO A 27 -4.72 -13.11 -10.27
CA PRO A 27 -4.32 -14.49 -10.00
C PRO A 27 -5.32 -15.56 -10.43
N TYR A 28 -6.59 -15.22 -10.64
CA TYR A 28 -7.64 -16.20 -10.95
C TYR A 28 -7.38 -17.01 -12.22
N ILE A 29 -6.68 -16.43 -13.20
CA ILE A 29 -6.34 -17.12 -14.45
C ILE A 29 -5.04 -17.91 -14.38
N LEU A 30 -4.24 -17.82 -13.29
CA LEU A 30 -2.97 -18.55 -13.17
C LEU A 30 -3.07 -20.07 -13.43
N PRO A 31 -4.16 -20.77 -13.05
CA PRO A 31 -4.29 -22.19 -13.32
C PRO A 31 -4.30 -22.60 -14.81
N ILE A 32 -4.48 -21.67 -15.76
CA ILE A 32 -4.47 -22.01 -17.19
C ILE A 32 -3.05 -22.17 -17.76
N PHE A 33 -2.04 -21.56 -17.12
CA PHE A 33 -0.68 -21.47 -17.67
C PHE A 33 0.01 -22.83 -17.85
N PRO A 34 -0.13 -23.83 -16.95
CA PRO A 34 0.43 -25.16 -17.20
C PRO A 34 -0.13 -25.83 -18.46
N ALA A 35 -1.44 -25.70 -18.70
CA ALA A 35 -2.09 -26.24 -19.90
C ALA A 35 -1.64 -25.50 -21.17
N LEU A 36 -1.52 -24.17 -21.11
CA LEU A 36 -0.95 -23.38 -22.20
C LEU A 36 0.50 -23.77 -22.50
N ALA A 37 1.32 -24.03 -21.48
CA ALA A 37 2.71 -24.43 -21.66
C ALA A 37 2.83 -25.80 -22.35
N LEU A 38 1.99 -26.77 -21.99
CA LEU A 38 1.97 -28.10 -22.62
C LEU A 38 1.55 -28.03 -24.10
N LEU A 39 0.46 -27.33 -24.40
CA LEU A 39 0.00 -27.14 -25.78
C LEU A 39 0.98 -26.30 -26.61
N GLY A 40 1.50 -25.22 -26.03
CA GLY A 40 2.48 -24.34 -26.64
C GLY A 40 3.79 -25.06 -26.94
N GLY A 41 4.31 -25.85 -26.00
CA GLY A 41 5.52 -26.66 -26.20
C GLY A 41 5.40 -27.65 -27.35
N ARG A 42 4.25 -28.33 -27.45
CA ARG A 42 3.93 -29.24 -28.57
C ARG A 42 3.88 -28.50 -29.91
N HIS A 43 3.27 -27.32 -29.97
CA HIS A 43 3.23 -26.50 -31.18
C HIS A 43 4.63 -26.02 -31.59
N ILE A 44 5.39 -25.50 -30.63
CA ILE A 44 6.72 -24.92 -30.84
C ILE A 44 7.73 -25.96 -31.34
N ALA A 45 7.60 -27.22 -30.90
CA ALA A 45 8.48 -28.32 -31.34
C ALA A 45 8.46 -28.55 -32.86
N GLY A 46 7.36 -28.22 -33.54
CA GLY A 46 7.19 -28.40 -34.99
C GLY A 46 7.46 -27.15 -35.84
N LEU A 47 7.90 -26.05 -35.24
CA LEU A 47 8.03 -24.78 -35.98
C LEU A 47 9.20 -24.78 -36.97
N SER A 48 8.92 -24.25 -38.16
CA SER A 48 9.93 -23.94 -39.16
C SER A 48 10.70 -22.66 -38.76
N ARG A 49 11.89 -22.45 -39.36
CA ARG A 49 12.68 -21.23 -39.17
C ARG A 49 11.87 -19.93 -39.40
N PRO A 50 11.16 -19.73 -40.54
CA PRO A 50 10.39 -18.50 -40.73
C PRO A 50 9.27 -18.34 -39.71
N ALA A 51 8.63 -19.43 -39.28
CA ALA A 51 7.60 -19.37 -38.24
C ALA A 51 8.18 -18.94 -36.88
N TRP A 52 9.36 -19.46 -36.50
CA TRP A 52 10.07 -18.99 -35.30
C TRP A 52 10.34 -17.49 -35.32
N LEU A 53 10.88 -16.97 -36.43
CA LEU A 53 11.18 -15.55 -36.55
C LEU A 53 9.90 -14.70 -36.52
N LEU A 54 8.81 -15.19 -37.13
CA LEU A 54 7.51 -14.53 -37.10
C LEU A 54 6.94 -14.44 -35.68
N HIS A 55 7.10 -15.47 -34.85
CA HIS A 55 6.64 -15.46 -33.46
C HIS A 55 7.52 -14.62 -32.51
N ILE A 56 8.83 -14.58 -32.76
CA ILE A 56 9.77 -13.83 -31.91
C ILE A 56 9.77 -12.33 -32.24
N ALA A 57 9.56 -11.95 -33.51
CA ALA A 57 9.62 -10.54 -33.93
C ALA A 57 8.67 -9.60 -33.14
N PRO A 58 7.40 -9.96 -32.85
CA PRO A 58 6.54 -9.14 -31.99
C PRO A 58 7.08 -8.96 -30.57
N LEU A 59 7.76 -9.97 -30.01
CA LEU A 59 8.39 -9.87 -28.70
C LEU A 59 9.55 -8.88 -28.72
N ALA A 60 10.32 -8.85 -29.82
CA ALA A 60 11.39 -7.86 -29.99
C ALA A 60 10.82 -6.44 -30.05
N VAL A 61 9.73 -6.24 -30.81
CA VAL A 61 9.03 -4.94 -30.87
C VAL A 61 8.52 -4.53 -29.50
N LEU A 62 7.93 -5.45 -28.74
CA LEU A 62 7.45 -5.18 -27.39
C LEU A 62 8.60 -4.82 -26.44
N ALA A 63 9.71 -5.55 -26.48
CA ALA A 63 10.88 -5.29 -25.63
C ALA A 63 11.54 -3.94 -25.95
N VAL A 64 11.67 -3.59 -27.24
CA VAL A 64 12.13 -2.26 -27.66
C VAL A 64 11.16 -1.18 -27.19
N THR A 65 9.85 -1.39 -27.38
CA THR A 65 8.84 -0.43 -26.93
C THR A 65 8.91 -0.23 -25.43
N ALA A 66 9.03 -1.30 -24.64
CA ALA A 66 9.19 -1.22 -23.20
C ALA A 66 10.44 -0.41 -22.80
N LEU A 67 11.58 -0.62 -23.47
CA LEU A 67 12.80 0.13 -23.21
C LEU A 67 12.68 1.62 -23.55
N VAL A 68 12.06 1.94 -24.69
CA VAL A 68 11.87 3.35 -25.14
C VAL A 68 10.81 4.05 -24.29
N MET A 69 9.78 3.34 -23.83
CA MET A 69 8.71 3.89 -22.99
C MET A 69 9.06 3.88 -21.50
N ALA A 70 10.09 3.16 -21.05
CA ALA A 70 10.45 3.06 -19.63
C ALA A 70 10.60 4.44 -18.95
N PRO A 71 11.28 5.44 -19.52
CA PRO A 71 11.39 6.75 -18.88
C PRO A 71 10.04 7.46 -18.67
N ARG A 72 9.04 7.18 -19.53
CA ARG A 72 7.69 7.77 -19.43
C ARG A 72 6.87 7.18 -18.29
N VAL A 73 7.34 6.12 -17.64
CA VAL A 73 6.70 5.60 -16.42
C VAL A 73 6.75 6.65 -15.30
N LEU A 74 7.74 7.55 -15.30
CA LEU A 74 7.78 8.67 -14.34
C LEU A 74 6.60 9.63 -14.53
N ASP A 75 6.18 9.85 -15.77
CA ASP A 75 5.06 10.74 -16.09
C ASP A 75 3.71 10.17 -15.61
N LEU A 76 3.65 8.85 -15.36
CA LEU A 76 2.47 8.14 -14.89
C LEU A 76 2.48 7.97 -13.36
N ALA A 77 3.57 8.30 -12.69
CA ALA A 77 3.69 8.11 -11.26
C ALA A 77 3.01 9.25 -10.49
N GLY A 78 2.13 8.90 -9.55
CA GLY A 78 1.51 9.88 -8.66
C GLY A 78 2.51 10.50 -7.68
N GLU A 79 2.16 11.67 -7.14
CA GLU A 79 2.98 12.44 -6.18
C GLU A 79 3.34 11.69 -4.88
N SER A 80 2.66 10.56 -4.64
CA SER A 80 2.87 9.70 -3.50
C SER A 80 4.25 9.02 -3.48
N TYR A 81 4.90 8.82 -4.63
CA TYR A 81 6.25 8.23 -4.73
C TYR A 81 7.33 9.31 -4.74
N SER A 82 8.50 9.03 -4.13
CA SER A 82 9.64 9.95 -4.24
C SER A 82 10.30 9.80 -5.62
N PRO A 83 10.87 10.87 -6.20
CA PRO A 83 11.63 10.78 -7.43
C PRO A 83 12.72 9.71 -7.35
N GLU A 84 13.43 9.61 -6.24
CA GLU A 84 14.52 8.64 -6.05
C GLU A 84 14.02 7.20 -6.12
N MET A 85 12.87 6.89 -5.52
CA MET A 85 12.24 5.57 -5.59
C MET A 85 11.92 5.19 -7.04
N LEU A 86 11.36 6.14 -7.78
CA LEU A 86 10.96 5.94 -9.17
C LEU A 86 12.17 5.78 -10.09
N HIS A 87 13.23 6.58 -9.93
CA HIS A 87 14.46 6.42 -10.71
C HIS A 87 15.11 5.05 -10.45
N ARG A 88 15.17 4.60 -9.19
CA ARG A 88 15.68 3.25 -8.88
C ARG A 88 14.82 2.15 -9.49
N LEU A 89 13.49 2.29 -9.44
CA LEU A 89 12.60 1.36 -10.13
C LEU A 89 12.86 1.34 -11.64
N LEU A 90 13.05 2.51 -12.26
CA LEU A 90 13.36 2.62 -13.68
C LEU A 90 14.66 1.91 -14.07
N ASP A 91 15.70 2.00 -13.25
CA ASP A 91 16.97 1.29 -13.51
C ASP A 91 16.73 -0.22 -13.61
N TRP A 92 15.92 -0.76 -12.68
CA TRP A 92 15.53 -2.16 -12.69
C TRP A 92 14.65 -2.53 -13.88
N LEU A 93 13.65 -1.70 -14.23
CA LEU A 93 12.78 -1.95 -15.38
C LEU A 93 13.55 -1.88 -16.70
N SER A 94 14.47 -0.93 -16.83
CA SER A 94 15.34 -0.78 -18.00
C SER A 94 16.31 -1.96 -18.11
N GLY A 95 16.90 -2.40 -17.00
CA GLY A 95 17.72 -3.61 -16.94
C GLY A 95 16.94 -4.87 -17.31
N ALA A 96 15.72 -5.03 -16.79
CA ALA A 96 14.83 -6.13 -17.13
C ALA A 96 14.46 -6.14 -18.62
N ALA A 97 14.14 -4.98 -19.19
CA ALA A 97 13.85 -4.83 -20.62
C ALA A 97 15.09 -5.13 -21.48
N ALA A 98 16.28 -4.69 -21.06
CA ALA A 98 17.54 -4.97 -21.75
C ALA A 98 17.87 -6.48 -21.75
N VAL A 99 17.70 -7.17 -20.61
CA VAL A 99 17.87 -8.63 -20.50
C VAL A 99 16.89 -9.36 -21.42
N SER A 100 15.63 -8.92 -21.45
CA SER A 100 14.61 -9.47 -22.35
C SER A 100 15.01 -9.29 -23.82
N LEU A 101 15.37 -8.07 -24.22
CA LEU A 101 15.78 -7.75 -25.58
C LEU A 101 17.02 -8.55 -26.01
N ALA A 102 18.05 -8.61 -25.16
CA ALA A 102 19.26 -9.39 -25.44
C ALA A 102 18.95 -10.89 -25.64
N SER A 103 18.07 -11.43 -24.79
CA SER A 103 17.63 -12.84 -24.89
C SER A 103 16.83 -13.09 -26.18
N ILE A 104 15.96 -12.15 -26.55
CA ILE A 104 15.18 -12.22 -27.80
C ILE A 104 16.09 -12.15 -29.03
N LEU A 105 17.05 -11.23 -29.06
CA LEU A 105 18.01 -11.11 -30.17
C LEU A 105 18.88 -12.37 -30.31
N LEU A 106 19.35 -12.92 -29.18
CA LEU A 106 20.07 -14.19 -29.17
C LEU A 106 19.18 -15.34 -29.66
N ALA A 107 17.91 -15.39 -29.24
CA ALA A 107 16.94 -16.37 -29.70
C ALA A 107 16.70 -16.26 -31.22
N MET A 108 16.61 -15.05 -31.79
CA MET A 108 16.51 -14.85 -33.25
C MET A 108 17.74 -15.38 -33.98
N LEU A 109 18.95 -15.12 -33.46
CA LEU A 109 20.20 -15.65 -34.02
C LEU A 109 20.24 -17.20 -33.97
N LEU A 110 19.81 -17.78 -32.86
CA LEU A 110 19.76 -19.23 -32.69
C LEU A 110 18.67 -19.89 -33.57
N ALA A 111 17.53 -19.22 -33.74
CA ALA A 111 16.47 -19.64 -34.66
C ALA A 111 16.96 -19.61 -36.11
N TRP A 112 17.72 -18.57 -36.49
CA TRP A 112 18.36 -18.49 -37.80
C TRP A 112 19.30 -19.67 -38.06
N LYS A 113 20.07 -20.08 -37.03
CA LYS A 113 20.95 -21.26 -37.02
C LYS A 113 20.21 -22.60 -36.83
N ARG A 114 18.86 -22.61 -36.81
CA ARG A 114 18.00 -23.79 -36.61
C ARG A 114 18.25 -24.55 -35.30
N ARG A 115 18.66 -23.86 -34.24
CA ARG A 115 18.92 -24.46 -32.91
C ARG A 115 17.70 -24.34 -31.99
N ASN A 116 16.58 -24.96 -32.36
CA ASN A 116 15.28 -24.77 -31.70
C ASN A 116 15.30 -25.01 -30.17
N GLY A 117 16.00 -26.04 -29.69
CA GLY A 117 16.11 -26.29 -28.24
C GLY A 117 16.82 -25.15 -27.50
N ALA A 118 17.85 -24.56 -28.11
CA ALA A 118 18.57 -23.41 -27.54
C ALA A 118 17.72 -22.14 -27.59
N VAL A 119 16.88 -21.96 -28.63
CA VAL A 119 15.91 -20.85 -28.70
C VAL A 119 14.97 -20.89 -27.50
N VAL A 120 14.35 -22.04 -27.23
CA VAL A 120 13.45 -22.23 -26.09
C VAL A 120 14.16 -21.97 -24.77
N ALA A 121 15.36 -22.53 -24.57
CA ALA A 121 16.13 -22.34 -23.35
C ALA A 121 16.48 -20.86 -23.10
N VAL A 122 16.95 -20.15 -24.12
CA VAL A 122 17.30 -18.73 -24.02
C VAL A 122 16.07 -17.87 -23.73
N LEU A 123 14.93 -18.11 -24.39
CA LEU A 123 13.71 -17.35 -24.12
C LEU A 123 13.16 -17.65 -22.72
N ALA A 124 13.21 -18.90 -22.25
CA ALA A 124 12.73 -19.28 -20.93
C ALA A 124 13.60 -18.66 -19.81
N VAL A 125 14.93 -18.81 -19.90
CA VAL A 125 15.86 -18.24 -18.92
C VAL A 125 15.85 -16.72 -18.99
N GLY A 126 15.88 -16.14 -20.18
CA GLY A 126 15.82 -14.69 -20.38
C GLY A 126 14.53 -14.08 -19.84
N GLY A 127 13.38 -14.72 -20.10
CA GLY A 127 12.09 -14.33 -19.56
C GLY A 127 12.03 -14.43 -18.04
N LEU A 128 12.56 -15.52 -17.46
CA LEU A 128 12.64 -15.68 -16.01
C LEU A 128 13.51 -14.60 -15.37
N LEU A 129 14.71 -14.33 -15.91
CA LEU A 129 15.63 -13.33 -15.39
C LEU A 129 15.05 -11.92 -15.52
N SER A 130 14.48 -11.59 -16.68
CA SER A 130 13.82 -10.29 -16.92
C SER A 130 12.64 -10.08 -15.95
N THR A 131 11.75 -11.07 -15.82
CA THR A 131 10.59 -11.00 -14.91
C THR A 131 11.04 -10.91 -13.46
N SER A 132 12.04 -11.70 -13.05
CA SER A 132 12.60 -11.66 -11.69
C SER A 132 13.24 -10.30 -11.39
N ALA A 133 13.98 -9.73 -12.35
CA ALA A 133 14.56 -8.39 -12.20
C ALA A 133 13.47 -7.32 -12.05
N GLY A 134 12.40 -7.37 -12.85
CA GLY A 134 11.26 -6.46 -12.69
C GLY A 134 10.58 -6.60 -11.32
N LEU A 135 10.40 -7.83 -10.84
CA LEU A 135 9.81 -8.11 -9.53
C LEU A 135 10.69 -7.60 -8.37
N LEU A 136 12.01 -7.84 -8.44
CA LEU A 136 12.97 -7.34 -7.46
C LEU A 136 13.05 -5.81 -7.49
N GLY A 137 12.92 -5.20 -8.68
CA GLY A 137 12.86 -3.75 -8.83
C GLY A 137 11.69 -3.12 -8.09
N HIS A 138 10.57 -3.82 -7.93
CA HIS A 138 9.43 -3.32 -7.15
C HIS A 138 9.82 -3.04 -5.68
N ASP A 139 10.81 -3.73 -5.11
CA ASP A 139 11.26 -3.49 -3.74
C ASP A 139 11.80 -2.07 -3.52
N GLN A 140 12.17 -1.35 -4.60
CA GLN A 140 12.52 0.07 -4.54
C GLN A 140 11.36 0.97 -4.12
N LEU A 141 10.12 0.44 -4.17
CA LEU A 141 8.91 1.11 -3.69
C LEU A 141 8.54 0.74 -2.24
N SER A 142 9.33 -0.10 -1.58
CA SER A 142 8.99 -0.69 -0.27
C SER A 142 8.73 0.33 0.84
N ASP A 143 9.40 1.48 0.82
CA ASP A 143 9.16 2.56 1.79
C ASP A 143 7.71 3.11 1.75
N PHE A 144 7.02 2.93 0.62
CA PHE A 144 5.62 3.33 0.43
C PHE A 144 4.64 2.16 0.50
N THR A 145 5.04 0.96 0.06
CA THR A 145 4.16 -0.22 0.00
C THR A 145 4.25 -1.14 1.21
N SER A 146 5.20 -0.89 2.12
CA SER A 146 5.43 -1.65 3.35
C SER A 146 5.71 -0.73 4.52
N THR A 147 5.25 -1.10 5.71
CA THR A 147 5.61 -0.39 6.95
C THR A 147 6.85 -0.95 7.63
N ARG A 148 7.67 -1.76 6.95
CA ARG A 148 8.93 -2.30 7.50
C ARG A 148 9.84 -1.21 8.08
N ALA A 149 10.11 -0.16 7.30
CA ALA A 149 10.96 0.95 7.72
C ALA A 149 10.31 1.77 8.84
N LEU A 150 9.00 2.00 8.76
CA LEU A 150 8.22 2.69 9.79
C LEU A 150 8.25 1.94 11.13
N ALA A 151 8.08 0.62 11.10
CA ALA A 151 8.20 -0.24 12.28
C ALA A 151 9.60 -0.17 12.89
N ALA A 152 10.65 -0.21 12.06
CA ALA A 152 12.04 -0.11 12.52
C ALA A 152 12.33 1.22 13.23
N GLN A 153 11.74 2.32 12.76
CA GLN A 153 11.83 3.63 13.43
C GLN A 153 11.12 3.63 14.80
N ALA A 154 9.94 3.02 14.90
CA ALA A 154 9.14 3.03 16.11
C ALA A 154 9.64 2.04 17.18
N LEU A 155 10.15 0.87 16.77
CA LEU A 155 10.51 -0.26 17.64
C LEU A 155 11.31 0.12 18.91
N PRO A 156 12.32 1.01 18.87
CA PRO A 156 13.06 1.41 20.06
C PRO A 156 12.20 2.04 21.16
N ARG A 157 11.03 2.60 20.83
CA ARG A 157 10.10 3.23 21.77
C ARG A 157 8.89 2.36 22.12
N ILE A 158 8.62 1.29 21.37
CA ILE A 158 7.46 0.42 21.60
C ILE A 158 7.69 -0.50 22.80
N LYS A 159 6.84 -0.38 23.81
CA LYS A 159 6.80 -1.30 24.95
C LYS A 159 5.80 -2.44 24.74
N PRO A 160 6.09 -3.66 25.22
CA PRO A 160 5.15 -4.78 25.17
C PRO A 160 3.94 -4.53 26.07
N GLY A 161 2.79 -5.12 25.72
CA GLY A 161 1.58 -5.11 26.56
C GLY A 161 0.75 -3.82 26.56
N LEU A 162 1.28 -2.70 26.04
CA LEU A 162 0.52 -1.45 25.92
C LEU A 162 -0.50 -1.49 24.77
N PRO A 163 -1.66 -0.81 24.84
CA PRO A 163 -2.59 -0.70 23.72
C PRO A 163 -1.92 -0.10 22.48
N PHE A 164 -2.26 -0.63 21.30
CA PHE A 164 -1.81 -0.08 20.02
C PHE A 164 -2.99 -0.06 19.05
N TYR A 165 -3.40 1.13 18.64
CA TYR A 165 -4.55 1.38 17.79
C TYR A 165 -4.16 1.55 16.32
N SER A 166 -4.99 1.04 15.40
CA SER A 166 -4.94 1.36 13.98
C SER A 166 -6.17 2.18 13.64
N VAL A 167 -5.98 3.48 13.40
CA VAL A 167 -7.07 4.45 13.30
C VAL A 167 -7.48 4.68 11.86
N GLU A 168 -8.75 4.41 11.55
CA GLU A 168 -9.42 4.58 10.25
C GLU A 168 -8.87 3.75 9.08
N TYR A 169 -7.66 3.21 9.22
CA TYR A 169 -7.02 2.39 8.19
C TYR A 169 -6.60 1.02 8.73
N TYR A 170 -6.82 -0.04 7.93
CA TYR A 170 -6.31 -1.39 8.20
C TYR A 170 -4.89 -1.56 7.64
N GLU A 171 -3.88 -1.31 8.48
CA GLU A 171 -2.48 -1.51 8.09
C GLU A 171 -2.12 -3.00 8.12
N GLN A 172 -1.95 -3.59 6.94
CA GLN A 172 -1.77 -5.04 6.76
C GLN A 172 -0.34 -5.53 7.04
N THR A 173 0.66 -4.65 7.03
CA THR A 173 2.07 -5.03 7.15
C THR A 173 2.68 -4.73 8.51
N LEU A 174 2.16 -3.71 9.21
CA LEU A 174 2.69 -3.22 10.47
C LEU A 174 2.56 -4.25 11.61
N PRO A 175 1.40 -4.92 11.81
CA PRO A 175 1.27 -5.94 12.83
C PRO A 175 2.32 -7.05 12.72
N PHE A 176 2.67 -7.43 11.48
CA PHE A 176 3.69 -8.44 11.19
C PHE A 176 5.07 -7.98 11.65
N TYR A 177 5.51 -6.78 11.28
CA TYR A 177 6.84 -6.27 11.65
C TYR A 177 6.97 -5.94 13.14
N LEU A 178 5.88 -5.46 13.77
CA LEU A 178 5.84 -5.24 15.21
C LEU A 178 5.64 -6.53 16.02
N LYS A 179 5.31 -7.65 15.35
CA LYS A 179 5.01 -8.95 15.96
C LYS A 179 3.92 -8.86 17.04
N ARG A 180 2.88 -8.07 16.77
CA ARG A 180 1.76 -7.84 17.69
C ARG A 180 0.50 -7.44 16.93
N THR A 181 -0.65 -7.68 17.53
CA THR A 181 -1.94 -7.20 17.01
C THR A 181 -2.15 -5.73 17.34
N LEU A 182 -3.05 -5.11 16.56
CA LEU A 182 -3.53 -3.75 16.74
C LEU A 182 -5.04 -3.79 17.00
N THR A 183 -5.55 -2.86 17.79
CA THR A 183 -6.99 -2.63 17.95
C THR A 183 -7.47 -1.70 16.84
N MET A 184 -8.41 -2.19 16.04
CA MET A 184 -8.98 -1.41 14.94
C MET A 184 -9.93 -0.35 15.45
N VAL A 185 -9.80 0.88 14.95
CA VAL A 185 -10.70 2.00 15.24
C VAL A 185 -11.43 2.40 13.97
N GLN A 186 -12.76 2.38 14.00
CA GLN A 186 -13.70 2.74 12.94
C GLN A 186 -13.68 1.82 11.69
N THR A 187 -12.52 1.37 11.24
CA THR A 187 -12.40 0.50 10.06
C THR A 187 -13.01 -0.87 10.34
N ARG A 188 -13.93 -1.31 9.46
CA ARG A 188 -14.42 -2.69 9.42
C ARG A 188 -13.88 -3.46 8.22
N ASN A 189 -14.18 -2.96 7.02
CA ASN A 189 -13.79 -3.54 5.72
C ASN A 189 -13.80 -5.09 5.73
N GLU A 190 -12.68 -5.73 5.38
CA GLU A 190 -12.53 -7.19 5.35
C GLU A 190 -12.61 -7.89 6.72
N LEU A 191 -12.58 -7.13 7.82
CA LEU A 191 -12.70 -7.65 9.19
C LEU A 191 -14.15 -7.64 9.70
N SER A 192 -15.12 -7.17 8.91
CA SER A 192 -16.52 -6.98 9.34
C SER A 192 -17.11 -8.23 10.00
N PHE A 193 -16.96 -9.40 9.38
CA PHE A 193 -17.45 -10.66 9.94
C PHE A 193 -16.81 -10.99 11.29
N GLY A 194 -15.50 -10.77 11.45
CA GLY A 194 -14.80 -11.01 12.72
C GLY A 194 -15.25 -10.06 13.83
N ILE A 195 -15.49 -8.79 13.48
CA ILE A 195 -16.01 -7.76 14.40
C ILE A 195 -17.44 -8.10 14.85
N GLU A 196 -18.27 -8.68 14.00
CA GLU A 196 -19.62 -9.14 14.40
C GLU A 196 -19.57 -10.27 15.44
N GLN A 197 -18.52 -11.09 15.44
CA GLN A 197 -18.37 -12.18 16.42
C GLN A 197 -17.75 -11.70 17.74
N GLU A 198 -16.81 -10.75 17.69
CA GLU A 198 -16.07 -10.24 18.86
C GLU A 198 -16.05 -8.68 18.87
N PRO A 199 -17.22 -8.03 19.04
CA PRO A 199 -17.35 -6.57 18.91
C PRO A 199 -16.52 -5.79 19.94
N GLU A 200 -16.20 -6.38 21.08
CA GLU A 200 -15.40 -5.77 22.14
C GLU A 200 -13.92 -5.55 21.77
N LYS A 201 -13.43 -6.21 20.71
CA LYS A 201 -12.05 -6.08 20.20
C LYS A 201 -11.88 -4.97 19.15
N TRP A 202 -12.94 -4.20 18.90
CA TRP A 202 -12.98 -3.10 17.94
C TRP A 202 -13.49 -1.84 18.60
N ILE A 203 -13.04 -0.67 18.14
CA ILE A 203 -13.54 0.62 18.60
C ILE A 203 -14.38 1.24 17.48
N PRO A 204 -15.70 1.41 17.68
CA PRO A 204 -16.61 1.86 16.63
C PRO A 204 -16.36 3.23 16.01
N THR A 205 -15.86 4.18 16.81
CA THR A 205 -15.76 5.59 16.39
C THR A 205 -14.43 6.19 16.82
N ILE A 206 -14.01 7.24 16.13
CA ILE A 206 -12.83 8.01 16.54
C ILE A 206 -13.09 8.72 17.88
N ASP A 207 -14.31 9.20 18.14
CA ASP A 207 -14.66 9.83 19.41
C ASP A 207 -14.43 8.90 20.61
N GLU A 208 -14.84 7.63 20.47
CA GLU A 208 -14.59 6.61 21.50
C GLU A 208 -13.10 6.31 21.64
N PHE A 209 -12.35 6.27 20.54
CA PHE A 209 -10.89 6.16 20.59
C PHE A 209 -10.25 7.34 21.33
N THR A 210 -10.68 8.58 21.06
CA THR A 210 -10.17 9.78 21.73
C THR A 210 -10.44 9.72 23.23
N LEU A 211 -11.62 9.28 23.65
CA LEU A 211 -11.95 9.06 25.07
C LEU A 211 -10.98 8.05 25.70
N ARG A 212 -10.84 6.85 25.11
CA ARG A 212 -9.92 5.82 25.61
C ARG A 212 -8.46 6.28 25.59
N TRP A 213 -8.06 7.07 24.59
CA TRP A 213 -6.74 7.67 24.50
C TRP A 213 -6.47 8.58 25.70
N HIS A 214 -7.43 9.42 26.09
CA HIS A 214 -7.32 10.26 27.28
C HIS A 214 -7.24 9.46 28.58
N GLU A 215 -7.96 8.33 28.68
CA GLU A 215 -7.98 7.47 29.87
C GLU A 215 -6.71 6.62 30.04
N HIS A 216 -6.09 6.15 28.96
CA HIS A 216 -4.89 5.30 29.04
C HIS A 216 -3.67 6.05 29.58
N GLY A 217 -2.83 5.41 30.40
CA GLY A 217 -1.55 6.01 30.80
C GLY A 217 -0.57 6.12 29.62
N GLU A 218 -0.26 4.98 29.00
CA GLU A 218 0.61 4.87 27.83
C GLU A 218 -0.11 4.06 26.75
N ALA A 219 -0.06 4.53 25.50
CA ALA A 219 -0.66 3.86 24.35
C ALA A 219 0.04 4.32 23.06
N TYR A 220 -0.14 3.54 21.99
CA TYR A 220 0.33 3.87 20.65
C TYR A 220 -0.82 3.90 19.65
N ALA A 221 -0.66 4.66 18.57
CA ALA A 221 -1.58 4.61 17.44
C ALA A 221 -0.82 4.73 16.13
N VAL A 222 -1.31 4.07 15.08
CA VAL A 222 -0.93 4.31 13.69
C VAL A 222 -2.14 4.88 12.95
N MET A 223 -1.90 5.86 12.10
CA MET A 223 -2.92 6.52 11.29
C MET A 223 -2.29 7.11 10.03
N THR A 224 -3.11 7.51 9.06
CA THR A 224 -2.64 8.28 7.91
C THR A 224 -2.27 9.71 8.31
N ILE A 225 -1.48 10.39 7.48
CA ILE A 225 -0.96 11.75 7.78
C ILE A 225 -2.11 12.74 7.99
N ASP A 226 -3.15 12.69 7.16
CA ASP A 226 -4.33 13.54 7.23
C ASP A 226 -5.12 13.36 8.55
N ILE A 227 -5.24 12.12 9.03
CA ILE A 227 -5.91 11.83 10.31
C ILE A 227 -5.07 12.28 11.50
N PHE A 228 -3.74 12.13 11.41
CA PHE A 228 -2.83 12.69 12.41
C PHE A 228 -2.95 14.21 12.48
N ASP A 229 -2.94 14.90 11.34
CA ASP A 229 -3.01 16.37 11.28
C ASP A 229 -4.36 16.87 11.82
N TRP A 230 -5.46 16.21 11.47
CA TRP A 230 -6.80 16.54 11.97
C TRP A 230 -6.93 16.33 13.50
N LEU A 231 -6.48 15.18 14.02
CA LEU A 231 -6.52 14.91 15.47
C LEU A 231 -5.58 15.83 16.27
N SER A 232 -4.42 16.16 15.69
CA SER A 232 -3.47 17.11 16.30
C SER A 232 -4.06 18.52 16.36
N ALA A 233 -4.73 18.97 15.28
CA ALA A 233 -5.44 20.24 15.25
C ALA A 233 -6.62 20.29 16.24
N ALA A 234 -7.24 19.14 16.52
CA ALA A 234 -8.27 18.97 17.55
C ALA A 234 -7.70 18.93 18.98
N GLY A 235 -6.38 18.99 19.16
CA GLY A 235 -5.72 19.07 20.46
C GLY A 235 -5.53 17.72 21.16
N LEU A 236 -5.64 16.59 20.45
CA LEU A 236 -5.36 15.27 21.01
C LEU A 236 -3.84 15.18 21.35
N PRO A 237 -3.45 14.89 22.60
CA PRO A 237 -2.04 14.85 22.97
C PRO A 237 -1.38 13.61 22.35
N MET A 238 -0.59 13.83 21.30
CA MET A 238 0.12 12.80 20.55
C MET A 238 1.57 13.26 20.32
N SER A 239 2.52 12.37 20.59
CA SER A 239 3.93 12.58 20.22
C SER A 239 4.30 11.61 19.11
N GLU A 240 4.74 12.14 17.98
CA GLU A 240 5.25 11.32 16.88
C GLU A 240 6.50 10.54 17.29
N ILE A 241 6.54 9.26 16.93
CA ILE A 241 7.69 8.38 17.15
C ILE A 241 8.25 7.78 15.86
N ALA A 242 7.45 7.74 14.80
CA ALA A 242 7.87 7.34 13.47
C ALA A 242 6.95 7.93 12.40
N ARG A 243 7.49 8.20 11.21
CA ARG A 243 6.73 8.70 10.07
C ARG A 243 7.31 8.18 8.76
N ASN A 244 6.42 7.90 7.81
CA ASN A 244 6.76 7.72 6.41
C ASN A 244 5.84 8.60 5.54
N ARG A 245 5.81 8.35 4.23
CA ARG A 245 5.01 9.13 3.27
C ARG A 245 3.49 8.91 3.37
N ARG A 246 3.04 7.92 4.15
CA ARG A 246 1.62 7.54 4.27
C ARG A 246 1.08 7.61 5.69
N TYR A 247 1.90 7.23 6.66
CA TYR A 247 1.47 6.97 8.03
C TYR A 247 2.38 7.62 9.04
N VAL A 248 1.79 7.87 10.20
CA VAL A 248 2.46 8.33 11.41
C VAL A 248 2.16 7.31 12.51
N ILE A 249 3.20 6.94 13.25
CA ILE A 249 3.05 6.24 14.52
C ILE A 249 3.28 7.25 15.64
N VAL A 250 2.34 7.32 16.56
CA VAL A 250 2.37 8.20 17.71
C VAL A 250 2.35 7.42 19.01
N GLU A 251 2.93 8.00 20.05
CA GLU A 251 2.75 7.59 21.44
C GLU A 251 1.97 8.65 22.20
N LYS A 252 1.26 8.24 23.25
CA LYS A 252 0.69 9.20 24.21
C LYS A 252 1.83 9.79 25.05
N PRO A 253 2.03 11.12 25.08
CA PRO A 253 3.04 11.72 25.92
C PRO A 253 2.69 11.52 27.41
N PRO A 254 3.70 11.42 28.30
CA PRO A 254 3.46 11.38 29.73
C PRO A 254 2.65 12.61 30.14
N GLN A 255 1.60 12.42 30.94
CA GLN A 255 0.92 13.55 31.57
C GLN A 255 1.95 14.27 32.44
N LEU A 256 2.33 15.51 32.06
CA LEU A 256 3.02 16.42 32.96
C LEU A 256 2.08 16.67 34.13
N THR A 257 2.27 15.95 35.23
CA THR A 257 1.64 16.29 36.50
C THR A 257 2.10 17.71 36.81
N ALA A 258 1.20 18.69 36.69
CA ALA A 258 1.46 20.02 37.17
C ALA A 258 1.96 19.89 38.62
N ALA A 259 3.20 20.33 38.87
CA ALA A 259 3.75 20.32 40.22
C ALA A 259 2.74 21.05 41.14
N PRO A 260 2.43 20.52 42.33
CA PRO A 260 1.53 21.21 43.23
C PRO A 260 2.13 22.59 43.50
N SER A 261 1.38 23.63 43.16
CA SER A 261 1.74 25.00 43.49
C SER A 261 1.90 25.07 45.00
N VAL A 262 3.14 25.11 45.46
CA VAL A 262 3.48 25.32 46.87
C VAL A 262 2.76 26.60 47.31
N GLY A 263 1.95 26.44 48.35
CA GLY A 263 0.99 27.43 48.81
C GLY A 263 1.63 28.80 49.06
N ARG A 264 0.92 29.83 48.64
CA ARG A 264 1.06 31.17 49.18
C ARG A 264 -0.21 31.48 49.97
N THR A 265 -0.14 31.24 51.28
CA THR A 265 -1.11 31.68 52.27
C THR A 265 -0.95 33.17 52.58
N ALA A 266 -2.10 33.81 52.84
CA ALA A 266 -2.33 35.14 53.42
C ALA A 266 -2.05 36.35 52.49
N THR A 267 -2.90 37.38 52.34
CA THR A 267 -3.95 37.94 53.22
C THR A 267 -4.74 38.98 52.40
N GLU A 268 -6.08 39.02 52.53
CA GLU A 268 -6.91 40.23 52.29
C GLU A 268 -7.00 41.04 53.62
N PRO A 269 -7.45 42.32 53.70
CA PRO A 269 -8.43 43.00 52.83
C PRO A 269 -8.14 44.50 52.50
N SER A 270 -8.96 45.13 51.64
CA SER A 270 -9.69 46.40 51.90
C SER A 270 -10.01 47.24 50.64
N ASP A 271 -11.28 47.65 50.58
CA ASP A 271 -11.90 48.84 49.97
C ASP A 271 -12.08 49.04 48.45
N ARG A 272 -13.38 49.16 48.09
CA ARG A 272 -13.93 49.84 46.89
C ARG A 272 -13.98 51.36 47.12
N PRO A 273 -14.14 52.16 46.04
CA PRO A 273 -15.49 52.66 45.72
C PRO A 273 -15.87 52.72 44.22
N VAL A 274 -17.13 52.31 43.95
CA VAL A 274 -18.20 52.83 43.06
C VAL A 274 -17.88 53.67 41.79
N ALA A 275 -18.18 53.07 40.60
CA ALA A 275 -19.00 53.46 39.40
C ALA A 275 -19.26 54.95 39.01
N PRO A 276 -19.70 55.33 37.76
CA PRO A 276 -20.56 54.57 36.81
C PRO A 276 -20.45 54.81 35.26
N GLY A 277 -21.22 54.02 34.48
CA GLY A 277 -21.66 54.26 33.08
C GLY A 277 -20.79 53.59 32.00
N GLU A 278 -21.24 52.94 30.93
CA GLU A 278 -22.51 52.95 30.19
C GLU A 278 -22.59 51.72 29.24
N ALA A 279 -23.83 51.27 28.99
CA ALA A 279 -24.41 50.69 27.77
C ALA A 279 -23.74 49.50 27.02
N SER A 280 -24.45 48.36 27.04
CA SER A 280 -24.47 47.36 25.94
C SER A 280 -25.29 47.88 24.73
N PRO A 281 -25.14 47.26 23.55
CA PRO A 281 -26.22 46.36 23.13
C PRO A 281 -25.77 45.03 22.49
N THR A 282 -26.75 44.15 22.45
CA THR A 282 -26.86 42.71 22.13
C THR A 282 -26.65 42.34 20.63
N PRO A 283 -26.71 41.04 20.24
CA PRO A 283 -25.87 40.44 19.20
C PRO A 283 -26.58 40.29 17.85
N ARG A 284 -25.79 40.05 16.78
CA ARG A 284 -26.32 39.63 15.47
C ARG A 284 -26.16 38.13 15.27
N ASP A 285 -27.30 37.50 15.00
CA ASP A 285 -27.46 36.18 14.41
C ASP A 285 -26.64 36.03 13.13
N ALA A 286 -25.92 34.90 13.01
CA ALA A 286 -25.45 34.39 11.73
C ALA A 286 -25.66 32.86 11.71
N THR A 287 -26.70 32.45 10.98
CA THR A 287 -27.00 31.07 10.61
C THR A 287 -25.91 30.55 9.64
N PRO A 288 -25.40 29.32 9.78
CA PRO A 288 -24.48 28.75 8.80
C PRO A 288 -25.22 28.01 7.67
N THR A 289 -24.87 28.31 6.43
CA THR A 289 -25.26 27.57 5.21
C THR A 289 -24.45 26.27 5.11
N PRO A 290 -25.05 25.12 4.74
CA PRO A 290 -24.34 23.84 4.72
C PRO A 290 -23.50 23.67 3.45
N VAL A 291 -22.24 23.25 3.63
CA VAL A 291 -21.36 22.80 2.54
C VAL A 291 -21.71 21.37 2.16
N ARG A 292 -21.89 21.16 0.86
CA ARG A 292 -22.37 19.94 0.21
C ARG A 292 -21.21 18.99 -0.04
N ASN A 293 -21.24 17.79 0.53
CA ASN A 293 -20.34 16.69 0.22
C ASN A 293 -20.52 16.23 -1.23
N GLY A 294 -19.43 16.18 -1.99
CA GLY A 294 -19.36 15.54 -3.30
C GLY A 294 -18.20 14.55 -3.32
N ALA A 295 -18.52 13.26 -3.19
CA ALA A 295 -17.62 12.17 -3.53
C ALA A 295 -17.70 11.90 -5.05
N PRO A 296 -16.58 11.60 -5.75
CA PRO A 296 -16.66 10.99 -7.07
C PRO A 296 -16.54 9.45 -6.98
N ASN A 297 -17.37 8.81 -7.82
CA ASN A 297 -17.35 7.40 -8.19
C ASN A 297 -16.03 6.98 -8.85
#